data_AF-A0A946TYR7-F1
#
_entry.id   AF-A0A946TYR7-F1
#
_cell.length_a   1.000
_cell.length_b   1.000
_cell.length_c   1.000
_cell.angle_alpha   90.00
_cell.angle_beta   90.00
_cell.angle_gamma   90.00
#
_symmetry.space_group_name_H-M   'P 1'
#
loop_
_entity.id
_entity.type
_entity.pdbx_description
1 polymer ?
#
loop_
_entity_poly.entity_id
_entity_poly.type
_entity_poly.pdbx_seq_one_letter_code
_entity_poly.pdbx_strand_id
1 'polypeptide(L)'
;FSFILLPFVLNAVGGIDGVRELVNDPAKMSLVAPDKIGVFFIIAFGVNSLFLIVSQPFIMGVCSAGRTEMDGRFGFVAGNLIKRICTAAWSITGLAALAYFIKEGTAISGIDPDRVYGQMAKEFLPGIMPGLLGLFIAALLAGVMSSCDSFMISSSALFTQNLYKPMRKGRTKAHYLKIARFAAVVIVGFGLVFAYSMDGVVSGLKSCLKFGAPLGIGFWIGLFWRRFNSSGVWVSTLTAYLCWWMTTQPFFVSLLKSFSFNEKLGVLRAVNGSNVVYEPWQIVFYLSSAIIAGIIASLLTAKPDEEKIKRYHDLISTPVREDEVILEPCTLPVGTLPHARKKWFANTNFEICAPSRMSYVGFLLSWLAVALMVFGFMCILKP
;
A
#
# COMPACT_ATOMS: atom_id res chain seq x y z
N PHE A 1 -13.68 17.55 -4.36
CA PHE A 1 -12.92 18.80 -4.60
C PHE A 1 -12.10 18.78 -5.86
N SER A 2 -11.42 17.69 -6.21
CA SER A 2 -10.53 17.68 -7.38
C SER A 2 -11.30 17.76 -8.68
N PHE A 3 -12.43 17.06 -8.79
CA PHE A 3 -13.39 17.24 -9.88
C PHE A 3 -14.06 18.61 -9.89
N ILE A 4 -14.09 19.32 -8.75
CA ILE A 4 -14.63 20.69 -8.66
C ILE A 4 -13.58 21.69 -9.14
N LEU A 5 -12.32 21.50 -8.73
CA LEU A 5 -11.21 22.40 -9.02
C LEU A 5 -10.72 22.26 -10.48
N LEU A 6 -10.68 21.04 -10.99
CA LEU A 6 -10.07 20.70 -12.27
C LEU A 6 -10.62 21.52 -13.46
N PRO A 7 -11.95 21.71 -13.65
CA PRO A 7 -12.46 22.51 -14.77
C PRO A 7 -11.98 23.96 -14.75
N PHE A 8 -11.86 24.58 -13.57
CA PHE A 8 -11.45 25.98 -13.45
C PHE A 8 -9.95 26.16 -13.71
N VAL A 9 -9.13 25.25 -13.16
CA VAL A 9 -7.69 25.28 -13.41
C VAL A 9 -7.41 25.02 -14.90
N LEU A 10 -8.11 24.05 -15.52
CA LEU A 10 -7.98 23.80 -16.96
C LEU A 10 -8.44 25.00 -17.79
N ASN A 11 -9.57 25.62 -17.46
CA ASN A 11 -10.04 26.81 -18.18
C ASN A 11 -9.01 27.96 -18.12
N ALA A 12 -8.38 28.17 -16.97
CA ALA A 12 -7.37 29.22 -16.79
C ALA A 12 -6.13 29.05 -17.69
N VAL A 13 -5.84 27.83 -18.14
CA VAL A 13 -4.68 27.52 -18.98
C VAL A 13 -5.05 27.23 -20.44
N GLY A 14 -6.32 27.36 -20.84
CA GLY A 14 -6.76 27.06 -22.21
C GLY A 14 -7.09 25.59 -22.46
N GLY A 15 -7.52 24.87 -21.43
CA GLY A 15 -7.84 23.45 -21.50
C GLY A 15 -6.61 22.55 -21.53
N ILE A 16 -6.80 21.30 -21.95
CA ILE A 16 -5.70 20.33 -22.07
C ILE A 16 -4.72 20.73 -23.17
N ASP A 17 -5.20 21.36 -24.25
CA ASP A 17 -4.33 21.83 -25.34
C ASP A 17 -3.40 22.94 -24.86
N GLY A 18 -3.92 23.91 -24.11
CA GLY A 18 -3.07 24.92 -23.49
C GLY A 18 -2.09 24.36 -22.46
N VAL A 19 -2.43 23.28 -21.73
CA VAL A 19 -1.45 22.55 -20.90
C VAL A 19 -0.31 21.99 -21.76
N ARG A 20 -0.61 21.41 -22.93
CA ARG A 20 0.41 20.86 -23.83
C ARG A 20 1.33 21.96 -24.37
N GLU A 21 0.75 23.07 -24.82
CA GLU A 21 1.49 24.21 -25.35
C GLU A 21 2.37 24.88 -24.31
N LEU A 22 1.86 25.11 -23.09
CA LEU A 22 2.58 25.80 -22.02
C LEU A 22 3.68 24.93 -21.40
N VAL A 23 3.41 23.64 -21.18
CA VAL A 23 4.40 22.74 -20.57
C VAL A 23 5.50 22.37 -21.58
N ASN A 24 5.13 22.20 -22.85
CA ASN A 24 6.02 21.91 -24.00
C ASN A 24 7.13 20.90 -23.70
N ASP A 25 6.79 19.84 -22.96
CA ASP A 25 7.74 18.81 -22.53
C ASP A 25 7.03 17.45 -22.57
N PRO A 26 7.30 16.62 -23.60
CA PRO A 26 6.71 15.30 -23.75
C PRO A 26 6.99 14.38 -22.55
N ALA A 27 8.10 14.57 -21.83
CA ALA A 27 8.44 13.75 -20.66
C ALA A 27 7.50 14.02 -19.47
N LYS A 28 7.00 15.25 -19.34
CA LYS A 28 6.04 15.63 -18.29
C LYS A 28 4.60 15.20 -18.61
N MET A 29 4.29 15.01 -19.88
CA MET A 29 2.99 14.51 -20.35
C MET A 29 2.94 12.97 -20.48
N SER A 30 4.05 12.29 -20.20
CA SER A 30 4.15 10.83 -20.20
C SER A 30 3.56 10.22 -18.93
N LEU A 31 2.95 9.03 -19.05
CA LEU A 31 2.49 8.22 -17.91
C LEU A 31 3.62 7.75 -17.00
N VAL A 32 4.83 7.72 -17.54
CA VAL A 32 6.03 7.18 -16.90
C VAL A 32 7.10 8.25 -17.03
N ALA A 33 7.77 8.57 -15.93
CA ALA A 33 8.90 9.49 -15.91
C ALA A 33 10.19 8.65 -15.86
N PRO A 34 10.89 8.40 -16.98
CA PRO A 34 11.97 7.40 -17.06
C PRO A 34 13.10 7.64 -16.02
N ASP A 35 13.36 8.90 -15.72
CA ASP A 35 14.43 9.31 -14.80
C ASP A 35 14.07 9.12 -13.32
N LYS A 36 12.78 9.10 -12.96
CA LYS A 36 12.32 9.02 -11.56
C LYS A 36 11.41 7.82 -11.28
N ILE A 37 10.36 7.64 -12.07
CA ILE A 37 9.32 6.61 -11.92
C ILE A 37 9.18 5.88 -13.26
N GLY A 38 10.13 4.98 -13.54
CA GLY A 38 10.12 4.13 -14.74
C GLY A 38 9.14 2.94 -14.64
N VAL A 39 8.97 2.17 -15.72
CA VAL A 39 8.13 0.95 -15.72
C VAL A 39 8.61 -0.06 -14.68
N PHE A 40 9.92 -0.28 -14.59
CA PHE A 40 10.49 -1.18 -13.57
C PHE A 40 10.19 -0.70 -12.14
N PHE A 41 10.18 0.61 -11.92
CA PHE A 41 9.78 1.18 -10.62
C PHE A 41 8.34 0.85 -10.28
N ILE A 42 7.42 1.06 -11.22
CA ILE A 42 5.99 0.79 -11.05
C ILE A 42 5.76 -0.69 -10.75
N ILE A 43 6.41 -1.59 -11.48
CA ILE A 43 6.28 -3.05 -11.27
C ILE A 43 6.83 -3.43 -9.90
N ALA A 44 8.04 -3.00 -9.55
CA ALA A 44 8.67 -3.38 -8.28
C ALA A 44 7.88 -2.86 -7.07
N PHE A 45 7.47 -1.59 -7.07
CA PHE A 45 6.63 -1.05 -6.01
C PHE A 45 5.22 -1.66 -6.01
N GLY A 46 4.68 -2.03 -7.17
CA GLY A 46 3.42 -2.75 -7.29
C GLY A 46 3.48 -4.12 -6.60
N VAL A 47 4.51 -4.92 -6.91
CA VAL A 47 4.77 -6.20 -6.24
C VAL A 47 4.98 -5.99 -4.74
N ASN A 48 5.81 -5.02 -4.34
CA ASN A 48 6.04 -4.70 -2.94
C ASN A 48 4.74 -4.34 -2.20
N SER A 49 3.84 -3.61 -2.86
CA SER A 49 2.55 -3.21 -2.31
C SER A 49 1.62 -4.40 -2.07
N LEU A 50 1.75 -5.50 -2.82
CA LEU A 50 1.00 -6.74 -2.55
C LEU A 50 1.42 -7.39 -1.23
N PHE A 51 2.71 -7.31 -0.88
CA PHE A 51 3.17 -7.76 0.44
C PHE A 51 2.76 -6.78 1.53
N LEU A 52 2.85 -5.48 1.27
CA LEU A 52 2.45 -4.46 2.23
C LEU A 52 0.97 -4.52 2.61
N ILE A 53 0.07 -4.70 1.63
CA ILE A 53 -1.37 -4.53 1.89
C ILE A 53 -1.88 -5.56 2.90
N VAL A 54 -1.37 -6.80 2.86
CA VAL A 54 -1.78 -7.88 3.78
C VAL A 54 -1.23 -7.71 5.19
N SER A 55 -0.12 -6.97 5.34
CA SER A 55 0.48 -6.71 6.65
C SER A 55 -0.08 -5.45 7.33
N GLN A 56 -0.91 -4.66 6.66
CA GLN A 56 -1.51 -3.47 7.24
C GLN A 56 -2.60 -3.85 8.27
N PRO A 57 -2.53 -3.35 9.51
CA PRO A 57 -3.35 -3.86 10.61
C PRO A 57 -4.85 -3.60 10.44
N PHE A 58 -5.24 -2.55 9.72
CA PHE A 58 -6.65 -2.23 9.48
C PHE A 58 -7.27 -3.06 8.34
N ILE A 59 -6.46 -3.70 7.48
CA ILE A 59 -6.96 -4.34 6.25
C ILE A 59 -7.93 -5.47 6.54
N MET A 60 -7.64 -6.26 7.58
CA MET A 60 -8.48 -7.38 7.99
C MET A 60 -9.84 -6.87 8.45
N GLY A 61 -9.87 -5.78 9.24
CA GLY A 61 -11.11 -5.15 9.69
C GLY A 61 -11.95 -4.58 8.55
N VAL A 62 -11.32 -3.99 7.53
CA VAL A 62 -12.02 -3.49 6.34
C VAL A 62 -12.70 -4.63 5.57
N CYS A 63 -11.99 -5.73 5.34
CA CYS A 63 -12.54 -6.87 4.61
C CYS A 63 -13.57 -7.66 5.43
N SER A 64 -13.49 -7.64 6.77
CA SER A 64 -14.41 -8.35 7.67
C SER A 64 -15.59 -7.51 8.14
N ALA A 65 -15.71 -6.24 7.75
CA ALA A 65 -16.81 -5.38 8.15
C ALA A 65 -18.12 -5.67 7.38
N GLY A 66 -18.02 -6.40 6.26
CA GLY A 66 -19.18 -6.87 5.49
C GLY A 66 -19.92 -8.00 6.20
N ARG A 67 -21.16 -8.27 5.78
CA ARG A 67 -21.95 -9.39 6.32
C ARG A 67 -21.56 -10.71 5.67
N THR A 68 -21.12 -10.64 4.43
CA THR A 68 -20.68 -11.79 3.64
C THR A 68 -19.28 -11.57 3.07
N GLU A 69 -18.61 -12.66 2.66
CA GLU A 69 -17.34 -12.56 1.93
C GLU A 69 -17.47 -11.74 0.64
N MET A 70 -18.66 -11.80 0.00
CA MET A 70 -18.90 -11.08 -1.24
C MET A 70 -18.96 -9.57 -1.05
N ASP A 71 -19.48 -9.09 0.08
CA ASP A 71 -19.45 -7.67 0.44
C ASP A 71 -18.00 -7.17 0.55
N GLY A 72 -17.15 -7.94 1.24
CA GLY A 72 -15.73 -7.64 1.37
C GLY A 72 -15.02 -7.59 0.01
N ARG A 73 -15.26 -8.60 -0.85
CA ARG A 73 -14.67 -8.67 -2.20
C ARG A 73 -15.12 -7.51 -3.08
N PHE A 74 -16.42 -7.25 -3.14
CA PHE A 74 -16.98 -6.17 -3.96
C PHE A 74 -16.54 -4.80 -3.45
N GLY A 75 -16.68 -4.54 -2.15
CA GLY A 75 -16.30 -3.29 -1.51
C GLY A 75 -14.81 -2.98 -1.71
N PHE A 76 -13.93 -3.98 -1.55
CA PHE A 76 -12.51 -3.79 -1.76
C PHE A 76 -12.16 -3.47 -3.21
N VAL A 77 -12.74 -4.19 -4.18
CA VAL A 77 -12.50 -3.95 -5.62
C VAL A 77 -13.06 -2.59 -6.05
N ALA A 78 -14.35 -2.35 -5.79
CA ALA A 78 -15.03 -1.12 -6.20
C ALA A 78 -14.38 0.11 -5.55
N GLY A 79 -14.07 0.06 -4.25
CA GLY A 79 -13.40 1.14 -3.54
C GLY A 79 -12.02 1.46 -4.13
N ASN A 80 -11.23 0.45 -4.49
CA ASN A 80 -9.93 0.67 -5.15
C ASN A 80 -10.08 1.27 -6.55
N LEU A 81 -11.06 0.82 -7.34
CA LEU A 81 -11.33 1.36 -8.69
C LEU A 81 -11.78 2.82 -8.62
N ILE A 82 -12.75 3.16 -7.75
CA ILE A 82 -13.20 4.56 -7.55
C ILE A 82 -12.03 5.44 -7.14
N LYS A 83 -11.20 4.96 -6.21
CA LYS A 83 -9.99 5.70 -5.78
C LYS A 83 -9.05 5.97 -6.95
N ARG A 84 -8.90 5.06 -7.91
CA ARG A 84 -8.03 5.27 -9.09
C ARG A 84 -8.55 6.39 -10.00
N ILE A 85 -9.86 6.48 -10.20
CA ILE A 85 -10.48 7.57 -10.98
C ILE A 85 -10.19 8.93 -10.31
N CYS A 86 -10.32 9.01 -8.98
CA CYS A 86 -9.96 10.22 -8.24
C CYS A 86 -8.47 10.60 -8.37
N THR A 87 -7.56 9.61 -8.34
CA THR A 87 -6.12 9.88 -8.49
C THR A 87 -5.77 10.39 -9.89
N ALA A 88 -6.49 9.97 -10.94
CA ALA A 88 -6.30 10.51 -12.28
C ALA A 88 -6.65 12.01 -12.32
N ALA A 89 -7.76 12.41 -11.72
CA ALA A 89 -8.12 13.83 -11.62
C ALA A 89 -7.03 14.65 -10.89
N TRP A 90 -6.46 14.13 -9.79
CA TRP A 90 -5.34 14.79 -9.09
C TRP A 90 -4.12 15.00 -9.98
N SER A 91 -3.75 13.99 -10.76
CA SER A 91 -2.60 14.11 -11.66
C SER A 91 -2.81 15.16 -12.75
N ILE A 92 -4.01 15.25 -13.34
CA ILE A 92 -4.34 16.27 -14.34
C ILE A 92 -4.36 17.65 -13.70
N THR A 93 -4.92 17.79 -12.49
CA THR A 93 -4.86 19.06 -11.75
C THR A 93 -3.41 19.48 -11.49
N GLY A 94 -2.51 18.55 -11.17
CA GLY A 94 -1.08 18.85 -11.01
C GLY A 94 -0.41 19.34 -12.30
N LEU A 95 -0.72 18.73 -13.45
CA LEU A 95 -0.23 19.18 -14.75
C LEU A 95 -0.79 20.56 -15.14
N ALA A 96 -2.09 20.76 -14.93
CA ALA A 96 -2.74 22.05 -15.19
C ALA A 96 -2.19 23.16 -14.29
N ALA A 97 -1.88 22.83 -13.02
CA ALA A 97 -1.23 23.76 -12.10
C ALA A 97 0.17 24.16 -12.58
N LEU A 98 0.95 23.21 -13.09
CA LEU A 98 2.27 23.51 -13.68
C LEU A 98 2.14 24.48 -14.87
N ALA A 99 1.21 24.20 -15.80
CA ALA A 99 0.94 25.10 -16.92
C ALA A 99 0.52 26.49 -16.46
N TYR A 100 -0.32 26.57 -15.41
CA TYR A 100 -0.76 27.82 -14.81
C TYR A 100 0.41 28.62 -14.24
N PHE A 101 1.31 27.99 -13.48
CA PHE A 101 2.49 28.67 -12.96
C PHE A 101 3.45 29.16 -14.05
N ILE A 102 3.61 28.40 -15.14
CA ILE A 102 4.39 28.83 -16.30
C ILE A 102 3.76 30.07 -16.94
N LYS A 103 2.43 30.05 -17.13
CA LYS A 103 1.68 31.17 -17.70
C LYS A 103 1.80 32.44 -16.86
N GLU A 104 1.77 32.32 -15.54
CA GLU A 104 1.95 33.44 -14.59
C GLU A 104 3.42 33.90 -14.46
N GLY A 105 4.36 33.27 -15.18
CA GLY A 105 5.79 33.62 -15.12
C GLY A 105 6.46 33.22 -13.80
N THR A 106 5.87 32.30 -13.04
CA THR A 106 6.43 31.83 -11.76
C THR A 106 7.63 30.91 -12.01
N ALA A 107 8.75 31.18 -11.33
CA ALA A 107 9.93 30.33 -11.42
C ALA A 107 9.64 28.93 -10.84
N ILE A 108 9.61 27.91 -11.70
CA ILE A 108 9.25 26.53 -11.36
C ILE A 108 10.17 25.94 -10.28
N SER A 109 11.45 26.36 -10.25
CA SER A 109 12.45 25.91 -9.27
C SER A 109 12.12 26.32 -7.82
N GLY A 110 11.31 27.37 -7.63
CA GLY A 110 10.87 27.84 -6.31
C GLY A 110 9.56 27.23 -5.83
N ILE A 111 8.91 26.38 -6.64
CA ILE A 111 7.62 25.79 -6.31
C ILE A 111 7.84 24.52 -5.50
N ASP A 112 7.32 24.51 -4.28
CA ASP A 112 7.23 23.31 -3.45
C ASP A 112 6.12 22.39 -4.00
N PRO A 113 6.46 21.20 -4.55
CA PRO A 113 5.48 20.29 -5.14
C PRO A 113 4.39 19.84 -4.16
N ASP A 114 4.71 19.75 -2.87
CA ASP A 114 3.76 19.28 -1.85
C ASP A 114 2.69 20.33 -1.53
N ARG A 115 2.90 21.60 -1.93
CA ARG A 115 1.98 22.72 -1.70
C ARG A 115 1.07 23.04 -2.89
N VAL A 116 1.38 22.52 -4.08
CA VAL A 116 0.71 22.87 -5.34
C VAL A 116 -0.80 22.71 -5.26
N TYR A 117 -1.28 21.58 -4.75
CA TYR A 117 -2.73 21.31 -4.69
C TYR A 117 -3.46 22.31 -3.76
N GLY A 118 -2.86 22.67 -2.64
CA GLY A 118 -3.41 23.67 -1.72
C GLY A 118 -3.36 25.08 -2.30
N GLN A 119 -2.31 25.42 -3.04
CA GLN A 119 -2.20 26.71 -3.73
C GLN A 119 -3.27 26.88 -4.80
N MET A 120 -3.50 25.86 -5.65
CA MET A 120 -4.58 25.90 -6.63
C MET A 120 -5.96 25.98 -5.98
N ALA A 121 -6.17 25.26 -4.88
CA ALA A 121 -7.42 25.37 -4.14
C ALA A 121 -7.63 26.79 -3.58
N LYS A 122 -6.58 27.42 -3.03
CA LYS A 122 -6.64 28.80 -2.52
C LYS A 122 -6.93 29.81 -3.62
N GLU A 123 -6.35 29.62 -4.80
CA GLU A 123 -6.49 30.53 -5.94
C GLU A 123 -7.91 30.47 -6.53
N PHE A 124 -8.40 29.27 -6.85
CA PHE A 124 -9.62 29.14 -7.64
C PHE A 124 -10.89 28.98 -6.81
N LEU A 125 -10.86 28.30 -5.65
CA LEU A 125 -12.10 27.98 -4.92
C LEU A 125 -12.87 29.21 -4.41
N PRO A 126 -12.22 30.28 -3.89
CA PRO A 126 -12.93 31.49 -3.46
C PRO A 126 -13.68 32.19 -4.60
N GLY A 127 -13.16 32.13 -5.82
CA GLY A 127 -13.79 32.72 -7.01
C GLY A 127 -15.01 31.93 -7.51
N ILE A 128 -15.13 30.64 -7.17
CA ILE A 128 -16.30 29.82 -7.52
C ILE A 128 -17.48 30.15 -6.60
N MET A 129 -17.24 30.11 -5.29
CA MET A 129 -18.26 30.40 -4.28
C MET A 129 -17.60 30.77 -2.95
N PRO A 130 -18.07 31.82 -2.25
CA PRO A 130 -17.63 32.12 -0.90
C PRO A 130 -17.77 30.91 0.03
N GLY A 131 -16.74 30.63 0.83
CA GLY A 131 -16.73 29.51 1.79
C GLY A 131 -16.29 28.16 1.22
N LEU A 132 -16.16 28.00 -0.10
CA LEU A 132 -15.75 26.72 -0.72
C LEU A 132 -14.33 26.30 -0.32
N LEU A 133 -13.42 27.26 -0.13
CA LEU A 133 -12.09 27.02 0.42
C LEU A 133 -12.15 26.45 1.85
N GLY A 134 -13.06 26.95 2.68
CA GLY A 134 -13.28 26.42 4.03
C GLY A 134 -13.80 24.98 4.01
N LEU A 135 -14.77 24.70 3.13
CA LEU A 135 -15.30 23.34 2.95
C LEU A 135 -14.22 22.37 2.42
N PHE A 136 -13.33 22.85 1.54
CA PHE A 136 -12.18 22.09 1.07
C PHE A 136 -11.23 21.69 2.18
N ILE A 137 -10.85 22.65 3.04
CA ILE A 137 -9.97 22.39 4.18
C ILE A 137 -10.65 21.43 5.16
N ALA A 138 -11.94 21.63 5.46
CA ALA A 138 -12.71 20.74 6.33
C ALA A 138 -12.75 19.30 5.79
N ALA A 139 -13.01 19.12 4.49
CA ALA A 139 -13.06 17.80 3.87
C ALA A 139 -11.68 17.12 3.80
N LEU A 140 -10.61 17.88 3.56
CA LEU A 140 -9.24 17.35 3.64
C LEU A 140 -8.90 16.87 5.04
N LEU A 141 -9.21 17.67 6.07
CA LEU A 141 -8.98 17.30 7.47
C LEU A 141 -9.80 16.06 7.85
N ALA A 142 -11.07 16.00 7.47
CA ALA A 142 -11.93 14.84 7.71
C ALA A 142 -11.36 13.55 7.09
N GLY A 143 -10.86 13.62 5.85
CA GLY A 143 -10.24 12.48 5.16
C GLY A 143 -8.96 11.99 5.84
N VAL A 144 -8.09 12.92 6.28
CA VAL A 144 -6.86 12.59 7.00
C VAL A 144 -7.17 12.00 8.37
N MET A 145 -8.09 12.62 9.13
CA MET A 145 -8.49 12.14 10.46
C MET A 145 -9.07 10.72 10.40
N SER A 146 -9.91 10.41 9.40
CA SER A 146 -10.45 9.05 9.23
C SER A 146 -9.37 7.96 9.11
N SER A 147 -8.26 8.27 8.42
CA SER A 147 -7.13 7.35 8.27
C SER A 147 -6.32 7.25 9.55
N CYS A 148 -5.96 8.39 10.15
CA CYS A 148 -5.20 8.45 11.39
C CYS A 148 -5.93 7.74 12.54
N ASP A 149 -7.24 7.94 12.66
CA ASP A 149 -8.08 7.30 13.67
C ASP A 149 -8.09 5.79 13.52
N SER A 150 -8.20 5.29 12.28
CA SER A 150 -8.15 3.86 11.99
C SER A 150 -6.80 3.25 12.39
N PHE A 151 -5.68 3.88 12.02
CA PHE A 151 -4.35 3.41 12.41
C PHE A 151 -4.14 3.46 13.93
N MET A 152 -4.61 4.52 14.59
CA MET A 152 -4.53 4.69 16.03
C MET A 152 -5.30 3.58 16.76
N ILE A 153 -6.54 3.32 16.37
CA ILE A 153 -7.39 2.30 16.99
C ILE A 153 -6.83 0.90 16.76
N SER A 154 -6.47 0.56 15.51
CA SER A 154 -5.93 -0.78 15.21
C SER A 154 -4.60 -1.03 15.95
N SER A 155 -3.68 -0.07 15.95
CA SER A 155 -2.36 -0.25 16.58
C SER A 155 -2.45 -0.33 18.11
N SER A 156 -3.29 0.50 18.73
CA SER A 156 -3.51 0.45 20.18
C SER A 156 -4.22 -0.82 20.64
N ALA A 157 -5.16 -1.33 19.85
CA ALA A 157 -5.82 -2.62 20.09
C ALA A 157 -4.82 -3.78 19.97
N LEU A 158 -3.99 -3.80 18.93
CA LEU A 158 -2.94 -4.80 18.75
C LEU A 158 -1.93 -4.79 19.90
N PHE A 159 -1.45 -3.61 20.31
CA PHE A 159 -0.57 -3.48 21.47
C PHE A 159 -1.23 -4.05 22.73
N THR A 160 -2.48 -3.69 22.99
CA THR A 160 -3.17 -4.09 24.22
C THR A 160 -3.48 -5.59 24.23
N GLN A 161 -3.99 -6.15 23.13
CA GLN A 161 -4.39 -7.56 23.07
C GLN A 161 -3.21 -8.51 22.90
N ASN A 162 -2.18 -8.13 22.14
CA ASN A 162 -1.09 -9.05 21.77
C ASN A 162 0.17 -8.87 22.61
N LEU A 163 0.41 -7.69 23.20
CA LEU A 163 1.58 -7.44 24.04
C LEU A 163 1.17 -7.32 25.51
N TYR A 164 0.27 -6.40 25.85
CA TYR A 164 -0.04 -6.09 27.25
C TYR A 164 -0.84 -7.18 27.96
N LYS A 165 -1.94 -7.65 27.37
CA LYS A 165 -2.85 -8.64 27.98
C LYS A 165 -2.19 -10.00 28.24
N PRO A 166 -1.33 -10.54 27.36
CA PRO A 166 -0.58 -11.76 27.64
C PRO A 166 0.40 -11.60 28.81
N MET A 167 1.02 -10.41 28.96
CA MET A 167 1.94 -10.10 30.06
C MET A 167 1.22 -9.86 31.40
N ARG A 168 0.02 -9.27 31.39
CA ARG A 168 -0.79 -9.02 32.59
C ARG A 168 -2.21 -9.52 32.43
N LYS A 169 -2.38 -10.82 32.70
CA LYS A 169 -3.68 -11.52 32.67
C LYS A 169 -4.56 -11.15 33.87
N GLY A 170 -5.85 -11.47 33.78
CA GLY A 170 -6.80 -11.36 34.90
C GLY A 170 -7.29 -9.94 35.24
N ARG A 171 -6.99 -8.93 34.41
CA ARG A 171 -7.50 -7.57 34.60
C ARG A 171 -8.89 -7.38 33.99
N THR A 172 -9.61 -6.38 34.49
CA THR A 172 -10.96 -6.04 34.02
C THR A 172 -10.95 -5.48 32.59
N LYS A 173 -12.07 -5.58 31.88
CA LYS A 173 -12.24 -4.97 30.53
C LYS A 173 -11.95 -3.47 30.56
N ALA A 174 -12.42 -2.76 31.60
CA ALA A 174 -12.18 -1.34 31.79
C ALA A 174 -10.68 -0.99 31.93
N HIS A 175 -9.90 -1.85 32.58
CA HIS A 175 -8.44 -1.69 32.69
C HIS A 175 -7.78 -1.75 31.31
N TYR A 176 -8.07 -2.80 30.52
CA TYR A 176 -7.51 -2.92 29.17
C TYR A 176 -7.93 -1.76 28.26
N LEU A 177 -9.15 -1.26 28.39
CA LEU A 177 -9.60 -0.09 27.63
C LEU A 177 -8.80 1.17 27.99
N LYS A 178 -8.49 1.40 29.27
CA LYS A 178 -7.62 2.52 29.69
C LYS A 178 -6.21 2.39 29.12
N ILE A 179 -5.65 1.19 29.12
CA ILE A 179 -4.33 0.92 28.53
C ILE A 179 -4.34 1.15 27.02
N ALA A 180 -5.39 0.72 26.32
CA ALA A 180 -5.53 0.97 24.88
C ALA A 180 -5.58 2.47 24.56
N ARG A 181 -6.35 3.25 25.33
CA ARG A 181 -6.41 4.72 25.16
C ARG A 181 -5.06 5.39 25.42
N PHE A 182 -4.31 4.94 26.44
CA PHE A 182 -2.97 5.46 26.69
C PHE A 182 -1.99 5.09 25.56
N ALA A 183 -2.01 3.84 25.11
CA ALA A 183 -1.20 3.37 23.98
C ALA A 183 -1.51 4.15 22.70
N ALA A 184 -2.77 4.49 22.44
CA ALA A 184 -3.18 5.31 21.31
C ALA A 184 -2.47 6.67 21.30
N VAL A 185 -2.46 7.39 22.43
CA VAL A 185 -1.77 8.68 22.56
C VAL A 185 -0.26 8.54 22.30
N VAL A 186 0.36 7.50 22.87
CA VAL A 186 1.79 7.24 22.70
C VAL A 186 2.14 6.95 21.24
N ILE A 187 1.34 6.10 20.57
CA ILE A 187 1.55 5.71 19.16
C ILE A 187 1.39 6.94 18.24
N VAL A 188 0.37 7.77 18.47
CA VAL A 188 0.20 9.03 17.71
C VAL A 188 1.37 9.98 17.96
N GLY A 189 1.86 10.07 19.19
CA GLY A 189 3.06 10.84 19.53
C GLY A 189 4.30 10.40 18.73
N PHE A 190 4.57 9.10 18.66
CA PHE A 190 5.65 8.58 17.81
C PHE A 190 5.42 8.84 16.32
N GLY A 191 4.17 8.72 15.85
CA GLY A 191 3.79 9.06 14.48
C GLY A 191 4.07 10.53 14.15
N LEU A 192 3.81 11.44 15.08
CA LEU A 192 4.10 12.88 14.93
C LEU A 192 5.62 13.14 14.83
N VAL A 193 6.40 12.55 15.74
CA VAL A 193 7.88 12.67 15.70
C VAL A 193 8.43 12.13 14.39
N PHE A 194 7.93 10.99 13.92
CA PHE A 194 8.31 10.42 12.64
C PHE A 194 7.87 11.28 11.45
N ALA A 195 6.69 11.89 11.49
CA ALA A 195 6.22 12.76 10.43
C ALA A 195 7.12 14.00 10.27
N TYR A 196 7.59 14.60 11.36
CA TYR A 196 8.49 15.74 11.34
C TYR A 196 9.95 15.42 10.97
N SER A 197 10.34 14.13 10.93
CA SER A 197 11.68 13.74 10.51
C SER A 197 11.81 13.43 9.02
N MET A 198 10.71 13.48 8.26
CA MET A 198 10.71 13.19 6.82
C MET A 198 10.92 14.46 5.99
N ASP A 199 11.79 14.37 4.97
CA ASP A 199 12.12 15.50 4.08
C ASP A 199 10.95 15.94 3.17
N GLY A 200 9.94 15.08 2.97
CA GLY A 200 8.78 15.36 2.12
C GLY A 200 7.82 14.18 2.00
N VAL A 201 6.63 14.42 1.46
CA VAL A 201 5.53 13.44 1.45
C VAL A 201 5.87 12.20 0.63
N VAL A 202 6.52 12.38 -0.52
CA VAL A 202 6.92 11.27 -1.40
C VAL A 202 7.97 10.37 -0.73
N SER A 203 8.95 10.95 -0.03
CA SER A 203 9.98 10.20 0.70
C SER A 203 9.35 9.39 1.84
N GLY A 204 8.48 10.03 2.63
CA GLY A 204 7.73 9.37 3.69
C GLY A 204 6.89 8.20 3.18
N LEU A 205 6.16 8.39 2.07
CA LEU A 205 5.38 7.33 1.45
C LEU A 205 6.25 6.15 1.02
N LYS A 206 7.37 6.40 0.34
CA LYS A 206 8.31 5.34 -0.08
C LYS A 206 8.84 4.55 1.11
N SER A 207 9.20 5.22 2.19
CA SER A 207 9.66 4.59 3.43
C SER A 207 8.59 3.69 4.06
N CYS A 208 7.35 4.18 4.16
CA CYS A 208 6.22 3.38 4.64
C CYS A 208 5.96 2.14 3.77
N LEU A 209 6.05 2.28 2.44
CA LEU A 209 5.84 1.17 1.50
C LEU A 209 6.91 0.07 1.67
N LYS A 210 8.18 0.45 1.85
CA LYS A 210 9.29 -0.49 2.03
C LYS A 210 9.27 -1.14 3.41
N PHE A 211 8.92 -0.39 4.45
CA PHE A 211 8.96 -0.88 5.83
C PHE A 211 7.93 -1.97 6.11
N GLY A 212 6.68 -1.82 5.65
CA GLY A 212 5.64 -2.80 5.98
C GLY A 212 5.68 -4.09 5.16
N ALA A 213 6.20 -4.05 3.93
CA ALA A 213 6.17 -5.18 3.01
C ALA A 213 6.89 -6.46 3.51
N PRO A 214 8.08 -6.40 4.15
CA PRO A 214 8.73 -7.56 4.76
C PRO A 214 7.83 -8.43 5.63
N LEU A 215 6.92 -7.81 6.40
CA LEU A 215 5.99 -8.52 7.29
C LEU A 215 4.95 -9.33 6.50
N GLY A 216 4.61 -8.89 5.29
CA GLY A 216 3.66 -9.56 4.40
C GLY A 216 4.16 -10.88 3.83
N ILE A 217 5.48 -11.13 3.86
CA ILE A 217 6.07 -12.40 3.37
C ILE A 217 5.49 -13.57 4.17
N GLY A 218 5.42 -13.43 5.50
CA GLY A 218 4.86 -14.46 6.37
C GLY A 218 3.38 -14.75 6.11
N PHE A 219 2.60 -13.71 5.82
CA PHE A 219 1.19 -13.86 5.45
C PHE A 219 1.02 -14.64 4.14
N TRP A 220 1.71 -14.24 3.07
CA TRP A 220 1.54 -14.89 1.77
C TRP A 220 2.05 -16.33 1.75
N ILE A 221 3.26 -16.56 2.25
CA ILE A 221 3.83 -17.91 2.23
C ILE A 221 3.08 -18.81 3.23
N GLY A 222 2.73 -18.30 4.41
CA GLY A 222 1.94 -19.06 5.39
C GLY A 222 0.54 -19.42 4.89
N LEU A 223 -0.10 -18.56 4.08
CA LEU A 223 -1.39 -18.86 3.47
C LEU A 223 -1.31 -19.97 2.42
N PHE A 224 -0.24 -20.00 1.62
CA PHE A 224 -0.11 -20.93 0.49
C PHE A 224 0.75 -22.15 0.76
N TRP A 225 1.53 -22.20 1.83
CA TRP A 225 2.45 -23.30 2.12
C TRP A 225 2.41 -23.70 3.60
N ARG A 226 1.77 -24.85 3.87
CA ARG A 226 1.59 -25.40 5.22
C ARG A 226 2.88 -25.59 6.00
N ARG A 227 4.00 -25.80 5.29
CA ARG A 227 5.29 -26.07 5.92
C ARG A 227 5.97 -24.80 6.47
N PHE A 228 5.49 -23.61 6.09
CA PHE A 228 6.04 -22.33 6.53
C PHE A 228 5.74 -22.10 8.02
N ASN A 229 6.78 -22.16 8.85
CA ASN A 229 6.67 -22.10 10.31
C ASN A 229 7.13 -20.74 10.87
N SER A 230 7.00 -20.57 12.19
CA SER A 230 7.38 -19.33 12.89
C SER A 230 8.84 -18.94 12.68
N SER A 231 9.76 -19.90 12.62
CA SER A 231 11.18 -19.63 12.33
C SER A 231 11.37 -19.09 10.92
N GLY A 232 10.68 -19.65 9.93
CA GLY A 232 10.67 -19.14 8.55
C GLY A 232 10.18 -17.70 8.46
N VAL A 233 9.11 -17.36 9.18
CA VAL A 233 8.55 -15.99 9.25
C VAL A 233 9.56 -14.99 9.84
N TRP A 234 10.19 -15.33 10.96
CA TRP A 234 11.17 -14.44 11.59
C TRP A 234 12.43 -14.29 10.75
N VAL A 235 12.97 -15.38 10.21
CA VAL A 235 14.17 -15.33 9.38
C VAL A 235 13.92 -14.54 8.10
N SER A 236 12.79 -14.74 7.42
CA SER A 236 12.48 -13.95 6.22
C SER A 236 12.36 -12.46 6.54
N THR A 237 11.62 -12.11 7.60
CA THR A 237 11.40 -10.72 8.00
C THR A 237 12.71 -10.03 8.37
N LEU A 238 13.53 -10.66 9.21
CA LEU A 238 14.82 -10.10 9.63
C LEU A 238 15.81 -10.02 8.46
N THR A 239 15.83 -11.02 7.57
CA THR A 239 16.66 -10.99 6.36
C THR A 239 16.24 -9.86 5.44
N ALA A 240 14.94 -9.60 5.25
CA ALA A 240 14.47 -8.50 4.44
C ALA A 240 14.94 -7.14 4.98
N TYR A 241 14.78 -6.89 6.29
CA TYR A 241 15.25 -5.66 6.91
C TYR A 241 16.78 -5.52 6.87
N LEU A 242 17.51 -6.62 7.10
CA LEU A 242 18.96 -6.65 6.97
C LEU A 242 19.39 -6.32 5.54
N CYS A 243 18.81 -6.98 4.53
CA CYS A 243 19.10 -6.72 3.11
C CYS A 243 18.76 -5.29 2.71
N TRP A 244 17.63 -4.76 3.17
CA TRP A 244 17.29 -3.37 2.90
C TRP A 244 18.31 -2.42 3.54
N TRP A 245 18.63 -2.59 4.83
CA TRP A 245 19.65 -1.79 5.51
C TRP A 245 21.03 -1.92 4.83
N MET A 246 21.45 -3.12 4.43
CA MET A 246 22.71 -3.33 3.70
C MET A 246 22.73 -2.52 2.39
N THR A 247 21.62 -2.47 1.65
CA THR A 247 21.54 -1.69 0.39
C THR A 247 21.66 -0.18 0.59
N THR A 248 21.54 0.34 1.81
CA THR A 248 21.77 1.76 2.12
C THR A 248 23.20 2.04 2.57
N GLN A 249 24.02 1.01 2.84
CA GLN A 249 25.37 1.19 3.35
C GLN A 249 26.40 1.47 2.23
N PRO A 250 27.38 2.36 2.45
CA PRO A 250 28.41 2.69 1.46
C PRO A 250 29.25 1.50 1.01
N PHE A 251 29.56 0.56 1.91
CA PHE A 251 30.36 -0.62 1.58
C PHE A 251 29.65 -1.50 0.53
N PHE A 252 28.33 -1.65 0.65
CA PHE A 252 27.54 -2.48 -0.25
C PHE A 252 27.39 -1.82 -1.61
N VAL A 253 27.20 -0.50 -1.64
CA VAL A 253 27.26 0.28 -2.89
C VAL A 253 28.61 0.11 -3.57
N SER A 254 29.72 0.18 -2.83
CA SER A 254 31.07 -0.03 -3.38
C SER A 254 31.27 -1.45 -3.92
N LEU A 255 30.74 -2.44 -3.21
CA LEU A 255 30.75 -3.83 -3.67
C LEU A 255 29.98 -3.98 -4.99
N LEU A 256 28.78 -3.38 -5.10
CA LEU A 256 27.98 -3.42 -6.33
C LEU A 256 28.66 -2.70 -7.50
N LYS A 257 29.43 -1.63 -7.25
CA LYS A 257 30.24 -0.97 -8.30
C LYS A 257 31.29 -1.91 -8.92
N SER A 258 31.80 -2.87 -8.14
CA SER A 258 32.86 -3.77 -8.57
C SER A 258 32.37 -4.83 -9.58
N PHE A 259 31.05 -5.00 -9.71
CA PHE A 259 30.47 -5.97 -10.63
C PHE A 259 30.04 -5.34 -11.96
N SER A 260 30.40 -5.98 -13.06
CA SER A 260 30.09 -5.54 -14.43
C SER A 260 28.60 -5.55 -14.78
N PHE A 261 27.76 -6.27 -14.03
CA PHE A 261 26.30 -6.26 -14.25
C PHE A 261 25.67 -4.91 -13.88
N ASN A 262 26.31 -4.12 -13.01
CA ASN A 262 25.79 -2.83 -12.59
C ASN A 262 25.60 -1.87 -13.78
N GLU A 263 26.58 -1.84 -14.70
CA GLU A 263 26.54 -0.99 -15.90
C GLU A 263 25.44 -1.41 -16.87
N LYS A 264 25.19 -2.73 -17.00
CA LYS A 264 24.16 -3.27 -17.91
C LYS A 264 22.73 -3.11 -17.37
N LEU A 265 22.55 -3.28 -16.06
CA LEU A 265 21.22 -3.35 -15.42
C LEU A 265 20.83 -2.04 -14.71
N GLY A 266 21.72 -1.05 -14.64
CA GLY A 266 21.48 0.22 -13.97
C GLY A 266 21.15 0.05 -12.49
N VAL A 267 21.90 -0.82 -11.78
CA VAL A 267 21.64 -1.16 -10.38
C VAL A 267 21.92 0.01 -9.46
N LEU A 268 22.97 0.77 -9.76
CA LEU A 268 23.31 2.01 -9.08
C LEU A 268 22.88 3.20 -9.93
N ARG A 269 22.31 4.22 -9.29
CA ARG A 269 22.04 5.53 -9.90
C ARG A 269 22.77 6.63 -9.15
N ALA A 270 23.25 7.62 -9.88
CA ALA A 270 23.80 8.83 -9.29
C ALA A 270 22.65 9.74 -8.85
N VAL A 271 22.61 10.06 -7.56
CA VAL A 271 21.68 11.03 -6.96
C VAL A 271 22.52 12.01 -6.15
N ASN A 272 22.43 13.30 -6.49
CA ASN A 272 23.16 14.39 -5.84
C ASN A 272 24.68 14.13 -5.72
N GLY A 273 25.30 13.56 -6.76
CA GLY A 273 26.74 13.26 -6.78
C GLY A 273 27.15 11.98 -6.03
N SER A 274 26.20 11.26 -5.43
CA SER A 274 26.44 9.97 -4.75
C SER A 274 25.77 8.82 -5.48
N ASN A 275 26.42 7.65 -5.55
CA ASN A 275 25.79 6.46 -6.12
C ASN A 275 24.93 5.79 -5.04
N VAL A 276 23.66 5.58 -5.35
CA VAL A 276 22.71 4.88 -4.49
C VAL A 276 22.13 3.68 -5.23
N VAL A 277 21.76 2.62 -4.50
CA VAL A 277 21.07 1.47 -5.10
C VAL A 277 19.69 1.92 -5.57
N TYR A 278 19.40 1.68 -6.84
CA TYR A 278 18.11 2.00 -7.42
C TYR A 278 17.00 1.22 -6.69
N GLU A 279 15.99 1.94 -6.21
CA GLU A 279 14.98 1.42 -5.29
C GLU A 279 14.28 0.12 -5.76
N PRO A 280 13.95 -0.05 -7.06
CA PRO A 280 13.37 -1.30 -7.56
C PRO A 280 14.30 -2.51 -7.37
N TRP A 281 15.61 -2.33 -7.56
CA TRP A 281 16.60 -3.37 -7.29
C TRP A 281 16.72 -3.67 -5.80
N GLN A 282 16.59 -2.66 -4.93
CA GLN A 282 16.52 -2.89 -3.48
C GLN A 282 15.34 -3.80 -3.13
N ILE A 283 14.15 -3.50 -3.67
CA ILE A 283 12.92 -4.28 -3.48
C ILE A 283 13.10 -5.73 -3.92
N VAL A 284 13.59 -5.93 -5.14
CA VAL A 284 13.84 -7.28 -5.67
C VAL A 284 14.83 -8.03 -4.78
N PHE A 285 15.92 -7.36 -4.37
CA PHE A 285 16.96 -7.99 -3.56
C PHE A 285 16.47 -8.41 -2.17
N TYR A 286 15.82 -7.52 -1.40
CA TYR A 286 15.39 -7.88 -0.06
C TYR A 286 14.23 -8.88 -0.07
N LEU A 287 13.28 -8.78 -1.01
CA LEU A 287 12.15 -9.73 -1.08
C LEU A 287 12.64 -11.12 -1.48
N SER A 288 13.45 -11.23 -2.53
CA SER A 288 13.96 -12.54 -2.99
C SER A 288 14.82 -13.22 -1.93
N SER A 289 15.79 -12.49 -1.36
CA SER A 289 16.67 -13.00 -0.30
C SER A 289 15.88 -13.45 0.92
N ALA A 290 14.89 -12.66 1.34
CA ALA A 290 14.03 -12.98 2.48
C ALA A 290 13.15 -14.21 2.25
N ILE A 291 12.53 -14.34 1.07
CA ILE A 291 11.72 -15.50 0.73
C ILE A 291 12.58 -16.77 0.74
N ILE A 292 13.77 -16.73 0.12
CA ILE A 292 14.70 -17.87 0.08
C ILE A 292 15.16 -18.22 1.49
N ALA A 293 15.62 -17.25 2.27
CA ALA A 293 16.08 -17.47 3.65
C ALA A 293 14.96 -18.03 4.54
N GLY A 294 13.73 -17.52 4.40
CA GLY A 294 12.56 -18.02 5.11
C GLY A 294 12.22 -19.46 4.74
N ILE A 295 12.26 -19.81 3.45
CA ILE A 295 12.01 -21.17 2.98
C ILE A 295 13.07 -22.13 3.56
N ILE A 296 14.35 -21.78 3.46
CA ILE A 296 15.47 -22.58 4.00
C ILE A 296 15.29 -22.77 5.50
N ALA A 297 15.10 -21.68 6.26
CA ALA A 297 14.93 -21.74 7.71
C ALA A 297 13.71 -22.59 8.08
N SER A 298 12.61 -22.47 7.35
CA SER A 298 11.42 -23.28 7.59
C SER A 298 11.71 -24.76 7.37
N LEU A 299 12.41 -25.13 6.30
CA LEU A 299 12.77 -26.54 6.02
C LEU A 299 13.73 -27.13 7.06
N LEU A 300 14.68 -26.35 7.56
CA LEU A 300 15.69 -26.76 8.53
C LEU A 300 15.17 -26.85 9.98
N THR A 301 14.05 -26.21 10.29
CA THR A 301 13.49 -26.16 11.65
C THR A 301 12.30 -27.09 11.83
N ALA A 302 11.82 -27.27 13.07
CA ALA A 302 10.72 -28.18 13.38
C ALA A 302 9.46 -27.93 12.55
N LYS A 303 8.74 -29.01 12.20
CA LYS A 303 7.47 -28.89 11.49
C LYS A 303 6.45 -28.16 12.38
N PRO A 304 5.62 -27.29 11.78
CA PRO A 304 4.51 -26.66 12.49
C PRO A 304 3.47 -27.70 12.91
N ASP A 305 2.77 -27.39 13.98
CA ASP A 305 1.69 -28.21 14.56
C ASP A 305 0.54 -28.41 13.55
N GLU A 306 0.29 -29.67 13.20
CA GLU A 306 -0.68 -30.04 12.15
C GLU A 306 -2.12 -29.65 12.53
N GLU A 307 -2.50 -29.73 13.81
CA GLU A 307 -3.84 -29.37 14.25
C GLU A 307 -4.08 -27.86 14.10
N LYS A 308 -3.08 -27.04 14.44
CA LYS A 308 -3.16 -25.59 14.28
C LYS A 308 -3.30 -25.19 12.82
N ILE A 309 -2.52 -25.83 11.94
CA ILE A 309 -2.59 -25.61 10.50
C ILE A 309 -3.95 -26.02 9.95
N LYS A 310 -4.42 -27.22 10.32
CA LYS A 310 -5.71 -27.73 9.90
C LYS A 310 -6.82 -26.76 10.32
N ARG A 311 -6.87 -26.36 11.59
CA ARG A 311 -7.83 -25.37 12.09
C ARG A 311 -7.76 -24.06 11.32
N TYR A 312 -6.56 -23.53 11.07
CA TYR A 312 -6.40 -22.31 10.28
C TYR A 312 -7.01 -22.45 8.89
N HIS A 313 -6.67 -23.52 8.16
CA HIS A 313 -7.19 -23.77 6.82
C HIS A 313 -8.69 -24.09 6.79
N ASP A 314 -9.22 -24.75 7.80
CA ASP A 314 -10.64 -25.03 7.94
C ASP A 314 -11.43 -23.72 8.12
N LEU A 315 -10.94 -22.80 8.96
CA LEU A 315 -11.53 -21.47 9.15
C LEU A 315 -11.56 -20.68 7.84
N ILE A 316 -10.41 -20.49 7.18
CA ILE A 316 -10.36 -19.69 5.95
C ILE A 316 -11.10 -20.33 4.77
N SER A 317 -11.43 -21.62 4.85
CA SER A 317 -12.18 -22.35 3.82
C SER A 317 -13.67 -22.38 4.07
N THR A 318 -14.09 -22.05 5.29
CA THR A 318 -15.50 -22.00 5.66
C THR A 318 -16.06 -20.63 5.30
N PRO A 319 -17.05 -20.55 4.40
CA PRO A 319 -17.61 -19.28 3.98
C PRO A 319 -18.42 -18.64 5.11
N VAL A 320 -18.23 -17.33 5.29
CA VAL A 320 -18.99 -16.52 6.25
C VAL A 320 -20.46 -16.40 5.83
N ARG A 321 -21.39 -16.64 6.76
CA ARG A 321 -22.85 -16.51 6.56
C ARG A 321 -23.46 -15.53 7.55
N GLU A 322 -24.57 -14.89 7.17
CA GLU A 322 -25.20 -13.84 8.01
C GLU A 322 -25.66 -14.34 9.38
N ASP A 323 -26.12 -15.59 9.48
CA ASP A 323 -26.73 -16.16 10.69
C ASP A 323 -25.78 -17.11 11.45
N GLU A 324 -24.46 -16.97 11.27
CA GLU A 324 -23.50 -17.87 11.89
C GLU A 324 -23.30 -17.59 13.39
N VAL A 325 -23.38 -18.66 14.20
CA VAL A 325 -23.16 -18.56 15.66
C VAL A 325 -21.73 -18.98 15.98
N ILE A 326 -20.91 -18.01 16.38
CA ILE A 326 -19.52 -18.22 16.81
C ILE A 326 -19.45 -18.14 18.34
N LEU A 327 -19.13 -19.25 18.99
CA LEU A 327 -19.02 -19.33 20.45
C LEU A 327 -17.68 -18.76 20.96
N GLU A 328 -16.59 -19.03 20.24
CA GLU A 328 -15.25 -18.60 20.61
C GLU A 328 -14.49 -18.02 19.41
N PRO A 329 -13.54 -17.08 19.63
CA PRO A 329 -12.68 -16.58 18.57
C PRO A 329 -11.87 -17.71 17.91
N CYS A 330 -11.75 -17.66 16.58
CA CYS A 330 -10.99 -18.63 15.79
C CYS A 330 -11.49 -20.09 15.92
N THR A 331 -12.80 -20.28 16.06
CA THR A 331 -13.47 -21.59 15.95
C THR A 331 -14.50 -21.58 14.83
N LEU A 332 -14.80 -22.76 14.27
CA LEU A 332 -15.85 -22.90 13.26
C LEU A 332 -17.23 -22.60 13.85
N PRO A 333 -18.14 -21.99 13.07
CA PRO A 333 -19.53 -21.83 13.50
C PRO A 333 -20.22 -23.17 13.79
N VAL A 334 -21.16 -23.16 14.73
CA VAL A 334 -21.89 -24.36 15.13
C VAL A 334 -22.59 -25.01 13.93
N GLY A 335 -22.39 -26.33 13.75
CA GLY A 335 -23.03 -27.09 12.67
C GLY A 335 -22.41 -26.91 11.28
N THR A 336 -21.28 -26.22 11.15
CA THR A 336 -20.59 -26.06 9.87
C THR A 336 -19.46 -27.08 9.71
N LEU A 337 -19.43 -27.74 8.55
CA LEU A 337 -18.31 -28.58 8.14
C LEU A 337 -17.36 -27.75 7.24
N PRO A 338 -16.03 -27.97 7.33
CA PRO A 338 -15.08 -27.29 6.46
C PRO A 338 -15.38 -27.57 5.00
N HIS A 339 -15.58 -26.53 4.20
CA HIS A 339 -15.82 -26.70 2.77
C HIS A 339 -14.53 -27.11 2.06
N ALA A 340 -14.54 -28.25 1.37
CA ALA A 340 -13.40 -28.72 0.59
C ALA A 340 -13.21 -27.82 -0.65
N ARG A 341 -12.22 -26.91 -0.60
CA ARG A 341 -11.85 -26.10 -1.77
C ARG A 341 -11.04 -26.93 -2.75
N LYS A 342 -11.31 -26.77 -4.06
CA LYS A 342 -10.51 -27.38 -5.12
C LYS A 342 -9.11 -26.76 -5.11
N LYS A 343 -8.07 -27.59 -5.01
CA LYS A 343 -6.66 -27.17 -5.00
C LYS A 343 -5.99 -27.51 -6.32
N TRP A 344 -5.02 -26.71 -6.76
CA TRP A 344 -4.21 -27.06 -7.93
C TRP A 344 -3.22 -28.19 -7.63
N PHE A 345 -2.65 -28.21 -6.42
CA PHE A 345 -1.66 -29.21 -6.00
C PHE A 345 -2.21 -30.11 -4.90
N ALA A 346 -3.16 -30.98 -5.25
CA ALA A 346 -3.72 -31.95 -4.31
C ALA A 346 -2.62 -32.84 -3.71
N ASN A 347 -2.77 -33.23 -2.44
CA ASN A 347 -1.83 -34.08 -1.69
C ASN A 347 -0.42 -33.49 -1.46
N THR A 348 -0.24 -32.18 -1.68
CA THR A 348 1.00 -31.47 -1.34
C THR A 348 0.80 -30.56 -0.12
N ASN A 349 1.89 -29.99 0.38
CA ASN A 349 1.83 -28.94 1.41
C ASN A 349 1.37 -27.57 0.87
N PHE A 350 1.08 -27.46 -0.42
CA PHE A 350 0.63 -26.21 -1.03
C PHE A 350 -0.90 -26.09 -0.99
N GLU A 351 -1.37 -24.91 -0.59
CA GLU A 351 -2.78 -24.56 -0.36
C GLU A 351 -3.35 -23.62 -1.43
N ILE A 352 -2.75 -23.65 -2.62
CA ILE A 352 -3.16 -22.81 -3.74
C ILE A 352 -4.50 -23.34 -4.29
N CYS A 353 -5.56 -22.60 -4.00
CA CYS A 353 -6.92 -22.92 -4.41
C CYS A 353 -7.13 -22.59 -5.89
N ALA A 354 -7.81 -23.47 -6.61
CA ALA A 354 -8.29 -23.21 -7.95
C ALA A 354 -9.35 -22.09 -7.90
N PRO A 355 -9.19 -21.00 -8.68
CA PRO A 355 -10.15 -19.91 -8.67
C PRO A 355 -11.55 -20.38 -9.08
N SER A 356 -12.57 -19.87 -8.40
CA SER A 356 -13.97 -20.10 -8.79
C SER A 356 -14.31 -19.34 -10.09
N ARG A 357 -15.38 -19.75 -10.78
CA ARG A 357 -15.89 -19.05 -11.98
C ARG A 357 -16.11 -17.56 -11.71
N MET A 358 -16.69 -17.23 -10.56
CA MET A 358 -16.90 -15.85 -10.13
C MET A 358 -15.58 -15.09 -9.95
N SER A 359 -14.53 -15.76 -9.47
CA SER A 359 -13.21 -15.14 -9.32
C SER A 359 -12.57 -14.82 -10.66
N TYR A 360 -12.67 -15.73 -11.64
CA TYR A 360 -12.19 -15.47 -13.00
C TYR A 360 -12.94 -14.32 -13.67
N VAL A 361 -14.27 -14.34 -13.62
CA VAL A 361 -15.10 -13.28 -14.21
C VAL A 361 -14.81 -11.94 -13.54
N GLY A 362 -14.78 -11.91 -12.20
CA GLY A 362 -14.47 -10.69 -11.44
C GLY A 362 -13.07 -10.15 -11.75
N PHE A 363 -12.06 -11.03 -11.88
CA PHE A 363 -10.71 -10.64 -12.27
C PHE A 363 -10.67 -10.04 -13.68
N LEU A 364 -11.29 -10.69 -14.66
CA LEU A 364 -11.35 -10.19 -16.04
C LEU A 364 -12.06 -8.84 -16.14
N LEU A 365 -13.22 -8.69 -15.49
CA LEU A 365 -13.96 -7.42 -15.45
C LEU A 365 -13.14 -6.31 -14.78
N SER A 366 -12.45 -6.62 -13.68
CA SER A 366 -11.59 -5.65 -12.98
C SER A 366 -10.43 -5.20 -13.86
N TRP A 367 -9.78 -6.12 -14.57
CA TRP A 367 -8.70 -5.78 -15.50
C TRP A 367 -9.17 -5.02 -16.73
N LEU A 368 -10.36 -5.33 -17.25
CA LEU A 368 -10.98 -4.54 -18.31
C LEU A 368 -11.22 -3.10 -17.83
N ALA A 369 -11.76 -2.91 -16.62
CA ALA A 369 -11.94 -1.59 -16.04
C ALA A 369 -10.60 -0.84 -15.87
N VAL A 370 -9.54 -1.53 -15.43
CA VAL A 370 -8.19 -0.94 -15.34
C VAL A 370 -7.68 -0.54 -16.73
N ALA A 371 -7.81 -1.40 -17.73
CA ALA A 371 -7.40 -1.11 -19.10
C ALA A 371 -8.17 0.11 -19.67
N LEU A 372 -9.48 0.19 -19.44
CA LEU A 372 -10.30 1.33 -19.84
C LEU A 372 -9.89 2.62 -19.14
N MET A 373 -9.58 2.58 -17.84
CA MET A 373 -9.09 3.76 -17.11
C MET A 373 -7.74 4.24 -17.64
N VAL A 374 -6.79 3.33 -17.86
CA VAL A 374 -5.47 3.66 -18.42
C VAL A 374 -5.62 4.22 -19.83
N PHE A 375 -6.42 3.58 -20.67
CA PHE A 375 -6.70 4.04 -22.03
C PHE A 375 -7.35 5.43 -22.04
N GLY A 376 -8.39 5.64 -21.23
CA GLY A 376 -9.05 6.94 -21.12
C GLY A 376 -8.08 8.03 -20.66
N PHE A 377 -7.21 7.73 -19.70
CA PHE A 377 -6.19 8.66 -19.24
C PHE A 377 -5.12 8.94 -20.32
N MET A 378 -4.72 7.92 -21.10
CA MET A 378 -3.83 8.11 -22.25
C MET A 378 -4.46 8.98 -23.33
N CYS A 379 -5.75 8.82 -23.62
CA CYS A 379 -6.46 9.65 -24.60
C CYS A 379 -6.54 11.12 -24.16
N ILE A 380 -6.61 11.39 -22.85
CA ILE A 380 -6.56 12.76 -22.33
C ILE A 380 -5.16 13.37 -22.51
N LEU A 381 -4.10 12.59 -22.26
CA LEU A 381 -2.72 13.11 -22.30
C LEU A 381 -2.12 13.18 -23.69
N LYS A 382 -2.48 12.26 -24.60
CA LYS A 382 -1.96 12.23 -25.97
C LYS A 382 -2.67 13.26 -26.86
N PRO A 383 -1.92 13.96 -27.74
CA PRO A 383 -2.48 14.92 -28.69
C PRO A 383 -3.54 14.31 -29.59
#